data_AF-A0A440UTW6-F1
#
_entry.id   AF-A0A440UTW6-F1
#
_cell.length_a   1.000
_cell.length_b   1.000
_cell.length_c   1.000
_cell.angle_alpha   90.00
_cell.angle_beta   90.00
_cell.angle_gamma   90.00
#
_symmetry.space_group_name_H-M   'P 1'
#
loop_
_entity.id
_entity.type
_entity.pdbx_description
1 polymer ?
#
loop_
_entity_poly.entity_id
_entity_poly.type
_entity_poly.pdbx_seq_one_letter_code
_entity_poly.pdbx_strand_id
1 'polypeptide(L)'
;MEAIAKAGQAAAERENLGQRAAALIGAFASQPAPGLIRLDRDFASGEDSEAAVYAFRILLATVGGVTFLVDEARCRALFEHLRSGTLCATLSRTVVDARRTGIFLHREARNLPAVPAAEQALWDGRRRITLSDRPSGLVIAPAGPGAAKRFTPEGDVPASLLRKALAAEPALWRGGERLDLAGGDAAPAATAMVPAVSPFTRFLPSFDLRPAAAVAALIGAPPLPPSPFRGHDPGGAWAKA
;
A
#
# COMPACT_ATOMS: atom_id res chain seq x y z
N MET A 1 -21.15 9.93 31.56
CA MET A 1 -22.04 10.03 30.38
C MET A 1 -21.41 10.87 29.27
N GLU A 2 -20.98 12.11 29.55
CA GLU A 2 -20.38 13.01 28.54
C GLU A 2 -19.10 12.45 27.85
N ALA A 3 -18.20 11.83 28.61
CA ALA A 3 -16.99 11.21 28.05
C ALA A 3 -17.28 10.03 27.09
N ILE A 4 -18.32 9.25 27.36
CA ILE A 4 -18.75 8.11 26.51
C ILE A 4 -19.37 8.65 25.21
N ALA A 5 -20.22 9.66 25.30
CA ALA A 5 -20.80 10.31 24.13
C ALA A 5 -19.74 10.95 23.23
N LYS A 6 -18.75 11.64 23.82
CA LYS A 6 -17.62 12.23 23.09
C LYS A 6 -16.76 11.16 22.41
N ALA A 7 -16.54 10.02 23.07
CA ALA A 7 -15.81 8.89 22.48
C ALA A 7 -16.58 8.27 21.30
N GLY A 8 -17.90 8.10 21.43
CA GLY A 8 -18.76 7.58 20.35
C GLY A 8 -18.78 8.49 19.12
N GLN A 9 -18.91 9.81 19.33
CA GLN A 9 -18.86 10.79 18.25
C GLN A 9 -17.50 10.76 17.52
N ALA A 10 -16.40 10.75 18.27
CA ALA A 10 -15.07 10.71 17.69
C ALA A 10 -14.78 9.37 16.97
N ALA A 11 -15.45 8.27 17.34
CA ALA A 11 -15.37 7.01 16.61
C ALA A 11 -16.13 7.09 15.26
N ALA A 12 -17.35 7.64 15.29
CA ALA A 12 -18.16 7.83 14.09
C ALA A 12 -17.49 8.77 13.07
N GLU A 13 -16.85 9.85 13.53
CA GLU A 13 -16.08 10.77 12.68
C GLU A 13 -14.93 10.07 11.96
N ARG A 14 -14.17 9.23 12.67
CA ARG A 14 -13.06 8.46 12.08
C ARG A 14 -13.55 7.43 11.07
N GLU A 15 -14.65 6.74 11.37
CA GLU A 15 -15.22 5.79 10.44
C GLU A 15 -15.77 6.47 9.18
N ASN A 16 -16.39 7.65 9.34
CA ASN A 16 -16.82 8.46 8.21
C ASN A 16 -15.62 8.92 7.36
N LEU A 17 -14.55 9.42 7.98
CA LEU A 17 -13.32 9.79 7.29
C LEU A 17 -12.72 8.61 6.52
N GLY A 18 -12.65 7.43 7.14
CA GLY A 18 -12.19 6.19 6.51
C GLY A 18 -13.05 5.80 5.30
N GLN A 19 -14.38 5.92 5.40
CA GLN A 19 -15.30 5.66 4.29
C GLN A 19 -15.07 6.61 3.11
N ARG A 20 -14.93 7.91 3.37
CA ARG A 20 -14.67 8.91 2.32
C ARG A 20 -13.31 8.67 1.67
N ALA A 21 -12.29 8.36 2.46
CA ALA A 21 -10.96 8.01 1.96
C ALA A 21 -10.99 6.75 1.07
N ALA A 22 -11.74 5.72 1.45
CA ALA A 22 -11.92 4.51 0.65
C ALA A 22 -12.56 4.82 -0.72
N ALA A 23 -13.57 5.69 -0.73
CA ALA A 23 -14.23 6.13 -1.97
C ALA A 23 -13.25 6.85 -2.90
N LEU A 24 -12.42 7.75 -2.36
CA LEU A 24 -11.39 8.46 -3.16
C LEU A 24 -10.34 7.51 -3.72
N ILE A 25 -9.89 6.51 -2.94
CA ILE A 25 -8.95 5.49 -3.42
C ILE A 25 -9.58 4.71 -4.58
N GLY A 26 -10.82 4.23 -4.41
CA GLY A 26 -11.51 3.46 -5.44
C GLY A 26 -11.80 4.25 -6.72
N ALA A 27 -12.07 5.56 -6.60
CA ALA A 27 -12.39 6.41 -7.74
C ALA A 27 -11.16 6.85 -8.54
N PHE A 28 -10.04 7.13 -7.86
CA PHE A 28 -8.92 7.83 -8.48
C PHE A 28 -7.61 7.03 -8.54
N ALA A 29 -7.50 5.90 -7.83
CA ALA A 29 -6.28 5.11 -7.81
C ALA A 29 -6.36 3.91 -8.76
N SER A 30 -5.24 3.62 -9.43
CA SER A 30 -5.03 2.44 -10.25
C SER A 30 -3.62 1.90 -10.03
N GLN A 31 -3.41 0.62 -10.33
CA GLN A 31 -2.09 -0.02 -10.24
C GLN A 31 -1.65 -0.52 -11.62
N PRO A 32 -1.03 0.32 -12.47
CA PRO A 32 -0.61 -0.08 -13.81
C PRO A 32 0.48 -1.16 -13.84
N ALA A 33 1.22 -1.35 -12.74
CA ALA A 33 2.21 -2.41 -12.61
C ALA A 33 2.49 -2.76 -11.14
N PRO A 34 3.05 -3.95 -10.84
CA PRO A 34 3.57 -4.26 -9.52
C PRO A 34 4.47 -3.14 -8.96
N GLY A 35 4.11 -2.63 -7.78
CA GLY A 35 4.88 -1.58 -7.10
C GLY A 35 4.68 -0.15 -7.61
N LEU A 36 3.81 0.06 -8.60
CA LEU A 36 3.48 1.38 -9.13
C LEU A 36 1.99 1.69 -8.96
N ILE A 37 1.68 2.70 -8.14
CA ILE A 37 0.32 3.26 -8.06
C ILE A 37 0.27 4.54 -8.90
N ARG A 38 -0.82 4.70 -9.66
CA ARG A 38 -1.18 5.95 -10.33
C ARG A 38 -2.44 6.51 -9.69
N LEU A 39 -2.40 7.77 -9.29
CA LEU A 39 -3.55 8.56 -8.90
C LEU A 39 -3.90 9.52 -10.04
N ASP A 40 -5.20 9.65 -10.33
CA ASP A 40 -5.69 10.74 -11.16
C ASP A 40 -5.33 12.09 -10.53
N ARG A 41 -5.16 13.13 -11.36
CA ARG A 41 -4.94 14.49 -10.88
C ARG A 41 -6.12 15.01 -10.06
N ASP A 42 -7.33 14.54 -10.36
CA ASP A 42 -8.53 14.95 -9.66
C ASP A 42 -8.55 14.50 -8.19
N PHE A 43 -7.75 13.50 -7.83
CA PHE A 43 -7.50 13.12 -6.44
C PHE A 43 -7.00 14.29 -5.58
N ALA A 44 -6.15 15.17 -6.14
CA ALA A 44 -5.55 16.29 -5.44
C ALA A 44 -6.35 17.59 -5.56
N SER A 45 -7.26 17.69 -6.56
CA SER A 45 -8.04 18.91 -6.81
C SER A 45 -9.42 18.91 -6.15
N GLY A 46 -9.91 17.75 -5.69
CA GLY A 46 -11.21 17.59 -5.07
C GLY A 46 -11.43 18.38 -3.78
N GLU A 47 -12.70 18.53 -3.40
CA GLU A 47 -13.14 19.36 -2.26
C GLU A 47 -12.85 18.70 -0.90
N ASP A 48 -12.90 17.37 -0.80
CA ASP A 48 -12.66 16.63 0.46
C ASP A 48 -11.17 16.42 0.74
N SER A 49 -10.47 17.53 1.00
CA SER A 49 -9.02 17.54 1.28
C SER A 49 -8.65 16.72 2.51
N GLU A 50 -9.55 16.59 3.49
CA GLU A 50 -9.31 15.79 4.69
C GLU A 50 -9.24 14.30 4.36
N ALA A 51 -10.25 13.78 3.66
CA ALA A 51 -10.26 12.37 3.25
C ALA A 51 -9.17 12.09 2.21
N ALA A 52 -8.86 13.02 1.32
CA ALA A 52 -7.80 12.86 0.33
C ALA A 52 -6.42 12.77 1.00
N VAL A 53 -6.13 13.65 1.98
CA VAL A 53 -4.89 13.56 2.78
C VAL A 53 -4.87 12.24 3.57
N TYR A 54 -5.98 11.81 4.15
CA TYR A 54 -6.01 10.53 4.88
C TYR A 54 -5.74 9.32 3.97
N ALA A 55 -6.42 9.25 2.81
CA ALA A 55 -6.16 8.26 1.77
C ALA A 55 -4.68 8.29 1.32
N PHE A 56 -4.13 9.49 1.12
CA PHE A 56 -2.75 9.66 0.69
C PHE A 56 -1.76 9.14 1.74
N ARG A 57 -1.99 9.40 3.03
CA ARG A 57 -1.16 8.84 4.12
C ARG A 57 -1.14 7.32 4.11
N ILE A 58 -2.29 6.69 3.87
CA ILE A 58 -2.41 5.23 3.77
C ILE A 58 -1.63 4.73 2.55
N LEU A 59 -1.86 5.31 1.37
CA LEU A 59 -1.18 4.92 0.13
C LEU A 59 0.34 5.06 0.24
N LEU A 60 0.83 6.17 0.80
CA LEU A 60 2.26 6.37 1.07
C LEU A 60 2.81 5.30 2.01
N ALA A 61 2.05 4.91 3.03
CA ALA A 61 2.46 3.87 3.96
C ALA A 61 2.48 2.48 3.32
N THR A 62 1.49 2.18 2.47
CA THR A 62 1.41 0.93 1.70
C THR A 62 2.56 0.81 0.70
N VAL A 63 2.76 1.83 -0.14
CA VAL A 63 3.83 1.85 -1.15
C VAL A 63 5.22 1.90 -0.50
N GLY A 64 5.33 2.53 0.66
CA GLY A 64 6.58 2.61 1.41
C GLY A 64 6.84 1.38 2.27
N GLY A 65 5.84 0.52 2.49
CA GLY A 65 5.89 -0.64 3.37
C GLY A 65 6.02 -0.29 4.86
N VAL A 66 5.68 0.94 5.28
CA VAL A 66 5.87 1.38 6.68
C VAL A 66 4.72 0.95 7.58
N THR A 67 5.03 0.61 8.84
CA THR A 67 4.08 0.11 9.84
C THR A 67 3.18 1.18 10.46
N PHE A 68 3.45 2.46 10.20
CA PHE A 68 2.66 3.58 10.73
C PHE A 68 2.24 4.49 9.58
N LEU A 69 1.10 5.15 9.75
CA LEU A 69 0.71 6.23 8.86
C LEU A 69 1.77 7.33 8.89
N VAL A 70 1.98 7.92 7.73
CA VAL A 70 2.84 9.10 7.58
C VAL A 70 2.35 10.21 8.51
N ASP A 71 3.27 10.99 9.08
CA ASP A 71 2.91 12.18 9.85
C ASP A 71 1.93 13.08 9.06
N GLU A 72 0.89 13.57 9.73
CA GLU A 72 -0.20 14.29 9.06
C GLU A 72 0.28 15.63 8.49
N ALA A 73 1.01 16.42 9.28
CA ALA A 73 1.45 17.75 8.86
C ALA A 73 2.39 17.65 7.65
N ARG A 74 3.35 16.72 7.68
CA ARG A 74 4.24 16.45 6.53
C ARG A 74 3.49 15.96 5.31
N CYS A 75 2.51 15.07 5.50
CA CYS A 75 1.72 14.56 4.39
C CYS A 75 0.83 15.65 3.77
N ARG A 76 0.20 16.49 4.60
CA ARG A 76 -0.63 17.62 4.16
C ARG A 76 0.22 18.63 3.40
N ALA A 77 1.39 19.00 3.93
CA ALA A 77 2.31 19.87 3.24
C ALA A 77 2.69 19.30 1.86
N LEU A 78 3.03 18.00 1.77
CA LEU A 78 3.32 17.36 0.49
C LEU A 78 2.10 17.36 -0.45
N PHE A 79 0.91 17.11 0.09
CA PHE A 79 -0.35 17.06 -0.68
C PHE A 79 -0.68 18.41 -1.32
N GLU A 80 -0.49 19.53 -0.61
CA GLU A 80 -0.71 20.87 -1.18
C GLU A 80 0.22 21.14 -2.39
N HIS A 81 1.47 20.64 -2.36
CA HIS A 81 2.38 20.78 -3.50
C HIS A 81 1.93 19.95 -4.73
N LEU A 82 1.10 18.92 -4.56
CA LEU A 82 0.55 18.16 -5.69
C LEU A 82 -0.43 19.02 -6.50
N ARG A 83 -1.09 19.99 -5.86
CA ARG A 83 -2.05 20.90 -6.49
C ARG A 83 -1.37 21.95 -7.37
N SER A 84 -0.13 22.33 -7.03
CA SER A 84 0.61 23.38 -7.72
C SER A 84 1.31 22.94 -9.02
N GLY A 85 1.24 21.65 -9.39
CA GLY A 85 1.74 21.18 -10.68
C GLY A 85 2.66 19.96 -10.60
N THR A 86 3.85 20.05 -11.18
CA THR A 86 4.82 18.94 -11.20
C THR A 86 5.63 18.88 -9.92
N LEU A 87 5.87 17.67 -9.43
CA LEU A 87 6.59 17.44 -8.18
C LEU A 87 7.38 16.13 -8.30
N CYS A 88 8.54 16.06 -7.67
CA CYS A 88 9.21 14.79 -7.38
C CYS A 88 9.80 14.86 -5.98
N ALA A 89 9.22 14.12 -5.05
CA ALA A 89 9.63 14.13 -3.65
C ALA A 89 9.54 12.71 -3.06
N THR A 90 10.27 12.46 -1.98
CA THR A 90 10.17 11.20 -1.24
C THR A 90 9.61 11.47 0.16
N LEU A 91 8.60 10.71 0.56
CA LEU A 91 8.07 10.70 1.92
C LEU A 91 7.78 9.27 2.35
N SER A 92 8.25 8.89 3.54
CA SER A 92 8.04 7.56 4.13
C SER A 92 8.35 6.41 3.19
N ARG A 93 9.56 6.42 2.59
CA ARG A 93 10.04 5.40 1.65
C ARG A 93 9.31 5.34 0.30
N THR A 94 8.38 6.26 0.05
CA THR A 94 7.61 6.37 -1.21
C THR A 94 8.07 7.59 -1.99
N VAL A 95 8.45 7.39 -3.25
CA VAL A 95 8.65 8.46 -4.22
C VAL A 95 7.28 8.85 -4.76
N VAL A 96 7.00 10.15 -4.75
CA VAL A 96 5.80 10.79 -5.28
C VAL A 96 6.25 11.65 -6.46
N ASP A 97 5.91 11.21 -7.66
CA ASP A 97 6.24 11.89 -8.92
C ASP A 97 4.94 12.37 -9.58
N ALA A 98 4.63 13.66 -9.43
CA ALA A 98 3.46 14.29 -10.02
C ALA A 98 3.79 14.85 -11.41
N ARG A 99 3.05 14.39 -12.42
CA ARG A 99 3.19 14.77 -13.84
C ARG A 99 1.85 15.17 -14.42
N ARG A 100 1.83 15.77 -15.61
CA ARG A 100 0.57 16.12 -16.27
C ARG A 100 -0.37 14.92 -16.43
N THR A 101 0.17 13.71 -16.63
CA THR A 101 -0.59 12.47 -16.86
C THR A 101 -1.09 11.76 -15.60
N GLY A 102 -0.72 12.24 -14.41
CA GLY A 102 -1.11 11.65 -13.14
C GLY A 102 -0.07 11.86 -12.04
N ILE A 103 -0.40 11.39 -10.84
CA ILE A 103 0.51 11.34 -9.70
C ILE A 103 0.93 9.89 -9.49
N PHE A 104 2.22 9.63 -9.51
CA PHE A 104 2.77 8.28 -9.48
C PHE A 104 3.47 8.03 -8.15
N LEU A 105 3.12 6.91 -7.51
CA LEU A 105 3.72 6.47 -6.26
C LEU A 105 4.47 5.18 -6.50
N HIS A 106 5.74 5.14 -6.12
CA HIS A 106 6.51 3.91 -6.12
C HIS A 106 7.49 3.85 -4.94
N ARG A 107 7.89 2.63 -4.58
CA ARG A 107 8.88 2.43 -3.53
C ARG A 107 10.22 3.03 -3.94
N GLU A 108 10.83 3.81 -3.06
CA GLU A 108 12.21 4.30 -3.22
C GLU A 108 13.21 3.13 -3.19
N ALA A 109 14.13 3.05 -4.15
CA ALA A 109 15.05 1.91 -4.27
C ALA A 109 16.12 1.82 -3.14
N ARG A 110 16.26 2.87 -2.32
CA ARG A 110 17.26 2.90 -1.24
C ARG A 110 16.89 1.95 -0.11
N ASN A 111 17.92 1.29 0.43
CA ASN A 111 17.86 0.43 1.60
C ASN A 111 16.84 -0.73 1.47
N LEU A 112 16.69 -1.28 0.27
CA LEU A 112 15.88 -2.48 0.09
C LEU A 112 16.66 -3.73 0.55
N PRO A 113 16.00 -4.66 1.27
CA PRO A 113 16.70 -5.78 1.89
C PRO A 113 16.98 -6.91 0.90
N ALA A 114 18.15 -7.52 1.06
CA ALA A 114 18.49 -8.83 0.49
C ALA A 114 18.60 -9.82 1.67
N VAL A 115 17.61 -10.70 1.82
CA VAL A 115 17.48 -11.58 2.98
C VAL A 115 17.23 -13.03 2.55
N PRO A 116 17.63 -14.02 3.35
CA PRO A 116 17.23 -15.41 3.10
C PRO A 116 15.72 -15.53 2.97
N ALA A 117 15.25 -16.36 2.04
CA ALA A 117 13.84 -16.68 1.94
C ALA A 117 13.41 -17.45 3.19
N ALA A 118 12.47 -16.87 3.95
CA ALA A 118 11.91 -17.48 5.15
C ALA A 118 10.40 -17.60 5.02
N GLU A 119 9.84 -18.65 5.63
CA GLU A 119 8.41 -18.92 5.63
C GLU A 119 7.65 -17.78 6.34
N GLN A 120 6.57 -17.29 5.74
CA GLN A 120 5.67 -16.26 6.27
C GLN A 120 6.36 -14.92 6.61
N ALA A 121 7.49 -14.62 5.98
CA ALA A 121 8.21 -13.37 6.18
C ALA A 121 7.53 -12.19 5.48
N LEU A 122 7.54 -11.01 6.12
CA LEU A 122 7.16 -9.76 5.48
C LEU A 122 8.43 -9.10 4.91
N TRP A 123 8.58 -9.13 3.59
CA TRP A 123 9.69 -8.48 2.90
C TRP A 123 9.40 -6.99 2.74
N ASP A 124 10.31 -6.16 3.28
CA ASP A 124 10.33 -4.69 3.32
C ASP A 124 9.09 -3.96 3.85
N GLY A 125 8.03 -4.71 4.16
CA GLY A 125 6.71 -4.25 4.57
C GLY A 125 5.63 -4.37 3.49
N ARG A 126 5.96 -4.73 2.24
CA ARG A 126 5.00 -4.70 1.10
C ARG A 126 4.59 -6.06 0.57
N ARG A 127 5.36 -7.11 0.88
CA ARG A 127 5.13 -8.46 0.33
C ARG A 127 5.24 -9.50 1.43
N ARG A 128 4.18 -10.28 1.64
CA ARG A 128 4.22 -11.49 2.45
C ARG A 128 4.72 -12.64 1.59
N ILE A 129 5.75 -13.30 2.06
CA ILE A 129 6.40 -14.41 1.39
C ILE A 129 5.89 -15.69 2.03
N THR A 130 5.34 -16.59 1.25
CA THR A 130 4.99 -17.95 1.67
C THR A 130 5.81 -18.94 0.87
N LEU A 131 6.46 -19.85 1.57
CA LEU A 131 7.24 -20.95 0.98
C LEU A 131 6.51 -22.25 1.29
N SER A 132 6.36 -23.12 0.29
CA SER A 132 5.77 -24.45 0.47
C SER A 132 6.80 -25.46 0.98
N ASP A 133 8.09 -25.22 0.74
CA ASP A 133 9.23 -25.99 1.25
C ASP A 133 10.27 -25.05 1.91
N ARG A 134 11.34 -25.61 2.50
CA ARG A 134 12.52 -24.84 2.97
C ARG A 134 13.69 -25.00 2.01
N PRO A 135 13.62 -24.39 0.82
CA PRO A 135 14.68 -24.53 -0.17
C PRO A 135 15.91 -23.76 0.33
N SER A 136 17.03 -24.46 0.49
CA SER A 136 18.29 -23.86 0.90
C SER A 136 18.83 -22.93 -0.19
N GLY A 137 19.51 -21.86 0.22
CA GLY A 137 20.20 -20.94 -0.69
C GLY A 137 19.31 -19.99 -1.49
N LEU A 138 18.00 -19.90 -1.19
CA LEU A 138 17.14 -18.87 -1.75
C LEU A 138 17.26 -17.55 -1.00
N VAL A 139 17.37 -16.46 -1.75
CA VAL A 139 17.44 -15.09 -1.26
C VAL A 139 16.33 -14.28 -1.90
N ILE A 140 15.68 -13.43 -1.11
CA ILE A 140 14.71 -12.45 -1.58
C ILE A 140 15.37 -11.09 -1.54
N ALA A 141 15.53 -10.50 -2.72
CA ALA A 141 16.21 -9.23 -2.92
C ALA A 141 15.49 -8.43 -4.02
N PRO A 142 15.77 -7.12 -4.16
CA PRO A 142 15.18 -6.31 -5.21
C PRO A 142 15.42 -6.92 -6.59
N ALA A 143 14.43 -6.83 -7.47
CA ALA A 143 14.53 -7.32 -8.83
C ALA A 143 15.57 -6.58 -9.66
N GLY A 144 15.84 -5.31 -9.32
CA GLY A 144 16.87 -4.50 -9.95
C GLY A 144 16.52 -4.02 -11.37
N PRO A 145 17.43 -3.27 -12.02
CA PRO A 145 17.15 -2.55 -13.27
C PRO A 145 16.67 -3.42 -14.44
N GLY A 146 17.02 -4.71 -14.45
CA GLY A 146 16.61 -5.67 -15.47
C GLY A 146 15.17 -6.20 -15.34
N ALA A 147 14.41 -5.77 -14.33
CA ALA A 147 13.04 -6.23 -14.09
C ALA A 147 12.06 -5.84 -15.20
N ALA A 148 12.17 -4.61 -15.70
CA ALA A 148 11.19 -4.04 -16.61
C ALA A 148 11.27 -4.56 -18.06
N LYS A 149 12.27 -5.37 -18.41
CA LYS A 149 12.40 -5.92 -19.77
C LYS A 149 11.18 -6.77 -20.19
N ARG A 150 10.38 -7.22 -19.22
CA ARG A 150 9.16 -8.03 -19.42
C ARG A 150 7.87 -7.22 -19.43
N PHE A 151 7.93 -5.90 -19.21
CA PHE A 151 6.74 -5.06 -19.06
C PHE A 151 6.73 -3.96 -20.12
N THR A 152 5.61 -3.87 -20.84
CA THR A 152 5.31 -2.77 -21.74
C THR A 152 4.50 -1.74 -20.96
N PRO A 153 4.89 -0.45 -20.96
CA PRO A 153 4.06 0.59 -20.36
C PRO A 153 2.69 0.61 -21.02
N GLU A 154 1.63 0.53 -20.23
CA GLU A 154 0.26 0.71 -20.69
C GLU A 154 -0.18 2.18 -20.48
N GLY A 155 -0.91 2.71 -21.45
CA GLY A 155 -1.47 4.07 -21.40
C GLY A 155 -0.43 5.17 -21.18
N ASP A 156 -0.77 6.16 -20.35
CA ASP A 156 0.04 7.35 -20.11
C ASP A 156 1.12 7.19 -19.01
N VAL A 157 1.50 5.95 -18.70
CA VAL A 157 2.48 5.65 -17.65
C VAL A 157 3.90 5.86 -18.17
N PRO A 158 4.72 6.74 -17.57
CA PRO A 158 6.09 6.94 -18.02
C PRO A 158 6.94 5.69 -17.83
N ALA A 159 7.60 5.23 -18.91
CA ALA A 159 8.46 4.05 -18.89
C ALA A 159 9.60 4.11 -17.86
N SER A 160 10.06 5.32 -17.50
CA SER A 160 11.06 5.52 -16.45
C SER A 160 10.53 5.20 -15.05
N LEU A 161 9.26 5.50 -14.77
CA LEU A 161 8.62 5.20 -13.48
C LEU A 161 8.27 3.72 -13.37
N LEU A 162 7.78 3.13 -14.46
CA LEU A 162 7.59 1.68 -14.55
C LEU A 162 8.88 0.93 -14.22
N ARG A 163 10.01 1.32 -14.83
CA ARG A 163 11.33 0.74 -14.55
C ARG A 163 11.74 0.85 -13.09
N LYS A 164 11.56 2.03 -12.48
CA LYS A 164 11.92 2.27 -11.08
C LYS A 164 11.07 1.45 -10.11
N ALA A 165 9.76 1.40 -10.36
CA ALA A 165 8.83 0.63 -9.54
C ALA A 165 9.16 -0.87 -9.58
N LEU A 166 9.29 -1.44 -10.79
CA LEU A 166 9.60 -2.86 -10.97
C LEU A 166 10.98 -3.23 -10.42
N ALA A 167 11.97 -2.35 -10.52
CA ALA A 167 13.29 -2.61 -9.95
C ALA A 167 13.27 -2.71 -8.40
N ALA A 168 12.31 -2.04 -7.76
CA ALA A 168 12.11 -2.06 -6.32
C ALA A 168 11.20 -3.22 -5.86
N GLU A 169 10.55 -3.94 -6.77
CA GLU A 169 9.81 -5.15 -6.41
C GLU A 169 10.77 -6.27 -5.99
N PRO A 170 10.35 -7.19 -5.10
CA PRO A 170 11.20 -8.30 -4.76
C PRO A 170 11.19 -9.34 -5.86
N ALA A 171 12.31 -10.03 -5.93
CA ALA A 171 12.54 -11.17 -6.80
C ALA A 171 13.21 -12.28 -6.00
N LEU A 172 13.07 -13.50 -6.51
CA LEU A 172 13.74 -14.66 -5.96
C LEU A 172 15.10 -14.84 -6.63
N TRP A 173 16.13 -15.10 -5.82
CA TRP A 173 17.51 -15.25 -6.27
C TRP A 173 18.12 -16.54 -5.75
N ARG A 174 18.99 -17.16 -6.55
CA ARG A 174 19.83 -18.30 -6.16
C ARG A 174 21.20 -18.16 -6.83
N GLY A 175 22.27 -18.21 -6.06
CA GLY A 175 23.64 -18.16 -6.61
C GLY A 175 23.94 -16.92 -7.47
N GLY A 176 23.27 -15.78 -7.22
CA GLY A 176 23.41 -14.56 -8.01
C GLY A 176 22.54 -14.49 -9.27
N GLU A 177 21.82 -15.57 -9.60
CA GLU A 177 20.85 -15.60 -10.69
C GLU A 177 19.45 -15.26 -10.19
N ARG A 178 18.71 -14.43 -10.94
CA ARG A 178 17.31 -14.08 -10.65
C ARG A 178 16.40 -15.13 -11.26
N LEU A 179 15.67 -15.86 -10.41
CA LEU A 179 14.79 -16.95 -10.82
C LEU A 179 13.44 -16.43 -11.32
N ASP A 180 12.82 -15.46 -10.63
CA ASP A 180 11.63 -14.77 -11.16
C ASP A 180 11.36 -13.42 -10.50
N LEU A 181 10.47 -12.63 -11.11
CA LEU A 181 9.81 -11.48 -10.51
C LEU A 181 8.61 -11.96 -9.68
N ALA A 182 8.32 -11.30 -8.57
CA ALA A 182 7.06 -11.51 -7.86
C ALA A 182 5.87 -11.26 -8.81
N GLY A 183 5.12 -12.31 -9.16
CA GLY A 183 3.87 -12.23 -9.94
C GLY A 183 3.88 -12.81 -11.37
N GLY A 184 4.91 -13.55 -11.78
CA GLY A 184 4.90 -14.35 -13.03
C GLY A 184 4.51 -15.81 -12.80
N ASP A 185 3.89 -16.45 -13.80
CA ASP A 185 3.49 -17.88 -13.81
C ASP A 185 4.67 -18.88 -13.68
N ALA A 186 5.91 -18.40 -13.60
CA ALA A 186 7.12 -19.21 -13.62
C ALA A 186 7.90 -19.21 -12.29
N ALA A 187 7.34 -18.63 -11.22
CA ALA A 187 7.85 -18.93 -9.88
C ALA A 187 7.73 -20.45 -9.67
N PRO A 188 8.73 -21.14 -9.10
CA PRO A 188 8.54 -22.51 -8.65
C PRO A 188 7.26 -22.54 -7.82
N ALA A 189 6.36 -23.49 -8.08
CA ALA A 189 5.04 -23.60 -7.43
C ALA A 189 5.09 -23.58 -5.88
N ALA A 190 6.30 -23.64 -5.30
CA ALA A 190 6.62 -23.58 -3.89
C ALA A 190 6.90 -22.18 -3.31
N THR A 191 6.75 -21.06 -4.03
CA THR A 191 6.93 -19.71 -3.45
C THR A 191 5.91 -18.70 -3.97
N ALA A 192 5.07 -18.16 -3.08
CA ALA A 192 4.16 -17.06 -3.40
C ALA A 192 4.58 -15.77 -2.68
N MET A 193 4.52 -14.65 -3.41
CA MET A 193 4.89 -13.31 -2.93
C MET A 193 3.67 -12.42 -3.04
N VAL A 194 2.94 -12.33 -1.95
CA VAL A 194 1.60 -11.78 -1.92
C VAL A 194 1.65 -10.33 -1.41
N PRO A 195 0.95 -9.37 -2.05
CA PRO A 195 0.88 -8.00 -1.56
C PRO A 195 0.36 -7.92 -0.13
N ALA A 196 0.97 -7.05 0.67
CA ALA A 196 0.57 -6.78 2.04
C ALA A 196 0.16 -5.31 2.20
N VAL A 197 -0.98 -5.08 2.84
CA VAL A 197 -1.52 -3.74 3.06
C VAL A 197 -0.87 -3.11 4.29
N SER A 198 0.35 -2.59 4.14
CA SER A 198 0.94 -1.70 5.16
C SER A 198 0.14 -0.38 5.20
N PRO A 199 -0.12 0.21 6.38
CA PRO A 199 0.42 -0.11 7.71
C PRO A 199 -0.33 -1.22 8.46
N PHE A 200 -1.40 -1.77 7.88
CA PHE A 200 -2.36 -2.64 8.55
C PHE A 200 -1.94 -4.12 8.65
N THR A 201 -0.66 -4.42 8.39
CA THR A 201 -0.17 -5.81 8.37
C THR A 201 -0.11 -6.46 9.75
N ARG A 202 -0.07 -5.66 10.82
CA ARG A 202 -0.04 -6.12 12.22
C ARG A 202 -1.30 -5.76 13.00
N PHE A 203 -1.90 -4.62 12.69
CA PHE A 203 -3.07 -4.10 13.38
C PHE A 203 -3.92 -3.29 12.41
N LEU A 204 -5.21 -3.63 12.32
CA LEU A 204 -6.18 -2.94 11.48
C LEU A 204 -7.32 -2.41 12.38
N PRO A 205 -7.35 -1.09 12.65
CA PRO A 205 -8.46 -0.49 13.37
C PRO A 205 -9.80 -0.69 12.64
N SER A 206 -10.90 -0.78 13.38
CA SER A 206 -12.24 -0.97 12.80
C SER A 206 -12.63 0.15 11.83
N PHE A 207 -12.31 1.40 12.17
CA PHE A 207 -12.56 2.57 11.32
C PHE A 207 -11.71 2.58 10.03
N ASP A 208 -10.66 1.75 9.95
CA ASP A 208 -9.78 1.63 8.78
C ASP A 208 -10.13 0.43 7.90
N LEU A 209 -11.13 -0.38 8.24
CA LEU A 209 -11.51 -1.57 7.47
C LEU A 209 -11.81 -1.24 6.00
N ARG A 210 -12.56 -0.17 5.77
CA ARG A 210 -12.96 0.25 4.42
C ARG A 210 -11.80 0.79 3.57
N PRO A 211 -10.99 1.75 4.05
CA PRO A 211 -9.84 2.20 3.26
C PRO A 211 -8.79 1.10 3.10
N ALA A 212 -8.58 0.24 4.10
CA ALA A 212 -7.69 -0.90 3.96
C ALA A 212 -8.17 -1.90 2.89
N ALA A 213 -9.49 -2.16 2.81
CA ALA A 213 -10.07 -3.01 1.77
C ALA A 213 -9.94 -2.38 0.38
N ALA A 214 -10.13 -1.07 0.25
CA ALA A 214 -9.92 -0.36 -1.02
C ALA A 214 -8.46 -0.49 -1.50
N VAL A 215 -7.49 -0.34 -0.59
CA VAL A 215 -6.08 -0.56 -0.92
C VAL A 215 -5.78 -2.02 -1.24
N ALA A 216 -6.36 -2.98 -0.50
CA ALA A 216 -6.20 -4.40 -0.78
C ALA A 216 -6.63 -4.74 -2.21
N ALA A 217 -7.81 -4.26 -2.61
CA ALA A 217 -8.31 -4.41 -3.97
C ALA A 217 -7.39 -3.72 -5.00
N LEU A 218 -6.95 -2.48 -4.71
CA LEU A 218 -6.05 -1.73 -5.59
C LEU A 218 -4.73 -2.45 -5.85
N ILE A 219 -4.14 -3.08 -4.82
CA ILE A 219 -2.80 -3.70 -4.94
C ILE A 219 -2.84 -5.21 -5.23
N GLY A 220 -4.03 -5.79 -5.35
CA GLY A 220 -4.21 -7.24 -5.47
C GLY A 220 -3.82 -8.04 -4.22
N ALA A 221 -3.98 -7.46 -3.02
CA ALA A 221 -3.77 -8.19 -1.77
C ALA A 221 -4.97 -9.12 -1.46
N PRO A 222 -4.76 -10.20 -0.69
CA PRO A 222 -5.84 -11.05 -0.20
C PRO A 222 -6.86 -10.24 0.61
N PRO A 223 -8.12 -10.70 0.66
CA PRO A 223 -9.14 -10.04 1.46
C PRO A 223 -8.70 -9.95 2.92
N LEU A 224 -8.92 -8.79 3.52
CA LEU A 224 -8.64 -8.55 4.93
C LEU A 224 -9.63 -9.33 5.80
N PRO A 225 -9.20 -9.81 6.99
CA PRO A 225 -10.12 -10.47 7.90
C PRO A 225 -11.26 -9.52 8.29
N PRO A 226 -12.50 -10.01 8.41
CA PRO A 226 -13.61 -9.19 8.87
C PRO A 226 -13.39 -8.73 10.32
N SER A 227 -14.08 -7.67 10.74
CA SER A 227 -14.10 -7.28 12.15
C SER A 227 -14.55 -8.47 13.02
N PRO A 228 -13.80 -8.84 14.07
CA PRO A 228 -14.20 -9.91 14.98
C PRO A 228 -15.48 -9.57 15.77
N PHE A 229 -15.91 -8.31 15.75
CA PHE A 229 -17.09 -7.81 16.49
C PHE A 229 -18.30 -7.51 15.60
N ARG A 230 -18.32 -7.93 14.33
CA ARG A 230 -19.54 -7.79 13.51
C ARG A 230 -20.70 -8.53 14.17
N GLY A 231 -21.67 -7.77 14.67
CA GLY A 231 -22.89 -8.29 15.31
C GLY A 231 -22.92 -8.24 16.84
N HIS A 232 -21.95 -7.60 17.51
CA HIS A 232 -21.94 -7.51 18.98
C HIS A 232 -22.74 -6.33 19.57
N ASP A 233 -23.37 -5.51 18.73
CA ASP A 233 -24.37 -4.53 19.17
C ASP A 233 -25.72 -4.79 18.49
N PRO A 234 -26.57 -5.66 19.05
CA PRO A 234 -27.97 -5.33 19.24
C PRO A 234 -28.08 -4.62 20.60
N GLY A 235 -28.67 -3.44 20.66
CA GLY A 235 -28.87 -2.74 21.93
C GLY A 235 -29.42 -3.66 23.03
N GLY A 236 -28.73 -3.70 24.17
CA GLY A 236 -29.22 -4.32 25.40
C GLY A 236 -28.31 -5.41 25.95
N ALA A 237 -27.61 -5.10 27.05
CA ALA A 237 -27.28 -5.99 28.18
C ALA A 237 -25.95 -5.62 28.86
N TRP A 238 -25.68 -4.35 29.12
CA TRP A 238 -24.72 -3.95 30.16
C TRP A 238 -25.44 -3.04 31.17
N ALA A 239 -26.52 -3.58 31.73
CA ALA A 239 -27.11 -3.11 32.96
C ALA A 239 -27.28 -4.32 33.89
N LYS A 240 -26.75 -4.19 35.10
CA LYS A 240 -26.66 -5.15 36.23
C LYS A 240 -25.42 -6.04 36.27
N ALA A 241 -24.42 -5.57 37.02
CA ALA A 241 -24.15 -6.11 38.35
C ALA A 241 -23.71 -4.95 39.26
#